data_AF-A0AAN7C1L4-F1
#
_entry.id   AF-A0AAN7C1L4-F1
#
_cell.length_a   1.000
_cell.length_b   1.000
_cell.length_c   1.000
_cell.angle_alpha   90.00
_cell.angle_beta   90.00
_cell.angle_gamma   90.00
#
_symmetry.space_group_name_H-M   'P 1'
#
loop_
_entity.id
_entity.type
_entity.pdbx_description
1 polymer ?
#
loop_
_entity_poly.entity_id
_entity_poly.type
_entity_poly.pdbx_seq_one_letter_code
_entity_poly.pdbx_strand_id
1 'polypeptide(L)'
;MPATDLRLLALDGGGVRGLSSLMILRRLMATVDPDAPPKPCDYFDMIGGTSTGGLIAIMLGRLRMTVDECIDAYTTLSDRVFEKKSHRVTIRGKLQGRFDGAELERAVKTVVVNRGLGEDALLKDPDSPCKVFVCATSKETGDTVCLANYRSPRSDNSDLLNATTIWQACRATSAATTFFDPIAIGPFNEQFVDGALGTNNPVYALWNQAQDVWGDQLRGSLKCLVSIGTGLPALRPVRDDVLGIWATLKDLATETEKTAQQFHRDKSHLDDEGRYYRFNVDRGLEEIGLEESKKKTEIAAATRRYVESQAVFKQMKACANNIAGREYYGPYRTSFSLQGVPVSNHFVARPLATAELEKCLLPRRRARKTQRRIFVLYGLGGIGKTQLAADFARRHQAVFSSVFWLDGRSEDRLRQSLASCAARIPEGQVSERSRNAVLDSEEDLKAVVADVLDWLARPDNSDWLLIFDN
;
A
#
# COMPACT_ATOMS: atom_id res chain seq x y z
N MET A 1 -18.99 6.05 -9.39
CA MET A 1 -18.22 4.91 -8.86
C MET A 1 -18.21 5.05 -7.35
N PRO A 2 -18.52 4.00 -6.56
CA PRO A 2 -18.52 4.10 -5.11
C PRO A 2 -17.11 4.46 -4.61
N ALA A 3 -17.04 5.27 -3.56
CA ALA A 3 -15.81 5.80 -2.99
C ALA A 3 -14.93 4.64 -2.47
N THR A 4 -13.90 4.27 -3.23
CA THR A 4 -12.90 3.30 -2.77
C THR A 4 -11.91 4.01 -1.88
N ASP A 5 -11.73 3.55 -0.65
CA ASP A 5 -10.67 4.01 0.25
C ASP A 5 -9.29 3.91 -0.42
N LEU A 6 -8.71 5.05 -0.75
CA LEU A 6 -7.42 5.18 -1.44
C LEU A 6 -6.27 5.19 -0.44
N ARG A 7 -5.21 4.45 -0.77
CA ARG A 7 -3.95 4.39 -0.01
C ARG A 7 -2.78 4.58 -0.95
N LEU A 8 -1.89 5.50 -0.62
CA LEU A 8 -0.77 5.90 -1.47
C LEU A 8 0.57 5.66 -0.75
N LEU A 9 1.59 5.21 -1.48
CA LEU A 9 2.94 4.98 -0.97
C LEU A 9 3.99 5.71 -1.83
N ALA A 10 4.79 6.57 -1.21
CA ALA A 10 5.95 7.24 -1.79
C ALA A 10 7.24 6.65 -1.21
N LEU A 11 8.21 6.35 -2.09
CA LEU A 11 9.51 5.80 -1.72
C LEU A 11 10.65 6.69 -2.25
N ASP A 12 11.43 7.25 -1.34
CA ASP A 12 12.55 8.13 -1.69
C ASP A 12 13.69 7.39 -2.41
N GLY A 13 14.47 8.15 -3.19
CA GLY A 13 15.77 7.70 -3.68
C GLY A 13 16.85 7.75 -2.60
N GLY A 14 17.88 6.92 -2.73
CA GLY A 14 18.97 6.89 -1.75
C GLY A 14 19.94 5.71 -1.81
N GLY A 15 20.18 5.13 -2.99
CA GLY A 15 21.17 4.08 -3.19
C GLY A 15 20.95 2.88 -2.27
N VAL A 16 22.01 2.25 -1.78
CA VAL A 16 21.96 1.06 -0.90
C VAL A 16 21.10 1.25 0.35
N ARG A 17 20.86 2.50 0.80
CA ARG A 17 20.03 2.82 1.96
C ARG A 17 18.54 2.54 1.75
N GLY A 18 18.08 2.21 0.53
CA GLY A 18 16.73 1.69 0.32
C GLY A 18 16.41 0.40 1.09
N LEU A 19 17.42 -0.32 1.57
CA LEU A 19 17.23 -1.39 2.55
C LEU A 19 16.52 -0.88 3.82
N SER A 20 16.85 0.34 4.27
CA SER A 20 16.16 0.99 5.39
C SER A 20 14.67 1.18 5.10
N SER A 21 14.33 1.72 3.92
CA SER A 21 12.93 1.92 3.51
C SER A 21 12.16 0.60 3.45
N LEU A 22 12.77 -0.46 2.93
CA LEU A 22 12.19 -1.81 2.92
C LEU A 22 11.99 -2.37 4.33
N MET A 23 12.93 -2.16 5.25
CA MET A 23 12.80 -2.61 6.63
C MET A 23 11.70 -1.87 7.40
N ILE A 24 11.56 -0.56 7.16
CA ILE A 24 10.44 0.25 7.68
C ILE A 24 9.13 -0.30 7.14
N LEU A 25 9.02 -0.49 5.82
CA LEU A 25 7.81 -1.01 5.20
C LEU A 25 7.49 -2.43 5.69
N ARG A 26 8.49 -3.30 5.87
CA ARG A 26 8.30 -4.64 6.42
C ARG A 26 7.67 -4.58 7.81
N ARG A 27 8.17 -3.69 8.67
CA ARG A 27 7.61 -3.51 10.00
C ARG A 27 6.18 -2.98 9.95
N LEU A 28 5.89 -2.04 9.06
CA LEU A 28 4.55 -1.51 8.85
C LEU A 28 3.57 -2.59 8.39
N MET A 29 3.92 -3.38 7.37
CA MET A 29 3.08 -4.47 6.87
C MET A 29 2.89 -5.59 7.90
N ALA A 30 3.92 -5.89 8.70
CA ALA A 30 3.79 -6.82 9.83
C ALA A 30 2.93 -6.25 10.99
N THR A 31 2.80 -4.92 11.10
CA THR A 31 1.88 -4.29 12.06
C THR A 31 0.44 -4.37 11.57
N VAL A 32 0.21 -4.43 10.25
CA VAL A 32 -1.12 -4.63 9.64
C VAL A 32 -1.62 -6.06 9.86
N ASP A 33 -0.78 -7.06 9.58
CA ASP A 33 -1.06 -8.47 9.86
C ASP A 33 0.25 -9.17 10.25
N PRO A 34 0.45 -9.53 11.53
CA PRO A 34 1.72 -10.12 11.98
C PRO A 34 1.91 -11.56 11.53
N ASP A 35 0.82 -12.30 11.28
CA ASP A 35 0.87 -13.72 10.92
C ASP A 35 0.95 -13.92 9.40
N ALA A 36 0.35 -13.01 8.64
CA ALA A 36 0.39 -13.01 7.18
C ALA A 36 0.53 -11.58 6.62
N PRO A 37 1.71 -10.94 6.78
CA PRO A 37 1.94 -9.58 6.29
C PRO A 37 1.54 -9.46 4.83
N PRO A 38 0.64 -8.51 4.48
CA PRO A 38 0.11 -8.47 3.14
C PRO A 38 1.13 -7.94 2.13
N LYS A 39 0.89 -8.21 0.85
CA LYS A 39 1.68 -7.59 -0.22
C LYS A 39 1.34 -6.11 -0.31
N PRO A 40 2.31 -5.20 -0.46
CA PRO A 40 2.02 -3.77 -0.59
C PRO A 40 1.06 -3.44 -1.73
N CYS A 41 1.18 -4.10 -2.89
CA CYS A 41 0.25 -3.91 -4.02
C CYS A 41 -1.21 -4.33 -3.73
N ASP A 42 -1.44 -5.12 -2.67
CA ASP A 42 -2.78 -5.51 -2.25
C ASP A 42 -3.39 -4.50 -1.27
N TYR A 43 -2.65 -3.47 -0.83
CA TYR A 43 -3.14 -2.44 0.10
C TYR A 43 -3.00 -1.03 -0.45
N PHE A 44 -1.90 -0.72 -1.14
CA PHE A 44 -1.70 0.57 -1.78
C PHE A 44 -2.27 0.57 -3.19
N ASP A 45 -3.09 1.57 -3.48
CA ASP A 45 -3.72 1.78 -4.78
C ASP A 45 -2.78 2.52 -5.74
N MET A 46 -1.81 3.28 -5.19
CA MET A 46 -0.67 3.80 -5.94
C MET A 46 0.64 3.68 -5.17
N ILE A 47 1.70 3.26 -5.86
CA ILE A 47 3.07 3.24 -5.35
C ILE A 47 3.96 4.05 -6.31
N GLY A 48 4.57 5.12 -5.80
CA GLY A 48 5.50 5.98 -6.52
C GLY A 48 6.89 5.91 -5.91
N GLY A 49 7.92 5.92 -6.76
CA GLY A 49 9.30 5.85 -6.28
C GLY A 49 10.29 6.62 -7.15
N THR A 50 11.39 7.07 -6.55
CA THR A 50 12.52 7.67 -7.27
C THR A 50 13.80 6.86 -7.02
N SER A 51 14.66 6.69 -8.04
CA SER A 51 15.92 5.96 -7.92
C SER A 51 15.71 4.57 -7.33
N THR A 52 16.49 4.21 -6.30
CA THR A 52 16.24 3.02 -5.48
C THR A 52 14.77 2.84 -5.07
N GLY A 53 14.08 3.89 -4.66
CA GLY A 53 12.65 3.84 -4.33
C GLY A 53 11.79 3.45 -5.52
N GLY A 54 12.19 3.82 -6.74
CA GLY A 54 11.56 3.41 -8.00
C GLY A 54 11.77 1.92 -8.32
N LEU A 55 12.99 1.39 -8.12
CA LEU A 55 13.23 -0.06 -8.18
C LEU A 55 12.33 -0.81 -7.20
N ILE A 56 12.24 -0.33 -5.96
CA ILE A 56 11.40 -0.93 -4.92
C ILE A 56 9.91 -0.83 -5.30
N ALA A 57 9.45 0.32 -5.81
CA ALA A 57 8.07 0.50 -6.26
C ALA A 57 7.67 -0.50 -7.35
N ILE A 58 8.56 -0.74 -8.32
CA ILE A 58 8.38 -1.75 -9.38
C ILE A 58 8.32 -3.16 -8.78
N MET A 59 9.25 -3.52 -7.89
CA MET A 59 9.26 -4.85 -7.27
C MET A 59 7.99 -5.11 -6.45
N LEU A 60 7.59 -4.18 -5.59
CA LEU A 60 6.44 -4.34 -4.71
C LEU A 60 5.09 -4.24 -5.43
N GLY A 61 4.99 -3.29 -6.37
CA GLY A 61 3.76 -2.98 -7.10
C GLY A 61 3.60 -3.83 -8.36
N ARG A 62 4.47 -3.59 -9.35
CA ARG A 62 4.36 -4.17 -10.71
C ARG A 62 4.68 -5.66 -10.73
N LEU A 63 5.71 -6.07 -9.99
CA LEU A 63 6.11 -7.48 -9.85
C LEU A 63 5.43 -8.18 -8.66
N ARG A 64 4.60 -7.45 -7.91
CA ARG A 64 3.74 -7.97 -6.83
C ARG A 64 4.50 -8.78 -5.77
N MET A 65 5.72 -8.36 -5.42
CA MET A 65 6.54 -9.02 -4.39
C MET A 65 5.99 -8.77 -2.99
N THR A 66 6.19 -9.72 -2.07
CA THR A 66 6.18 -9.41 -0.63
C THR A 66 7.36 -8.49 -0.29
N VAL A 67 7.34 -7.89 0.90
CA VAL A 67 8.46 -7.04 1.31
C VAL A 67 9.74 -7.84 1.50
N ASP A 68 9.67 -9.07 2.05
CA ASP A 68 10.84 -9.93 2.22
C ASP A 68 11.42 -10.38 0.87
N GLU A 69 10.57 -10.80 -0.07
CA GLU A 69 11.00 -11.09 -1.43
C GLU A 69 11.70 -9.90 -2.10
N CYS A 70 11.20 -8.68 -1.85
CA CYS A 70 11.79 -7.47 -2.37
C CYS A 70 13.12 -7.14 -1.68
N ILE A 71 13.28 -7.41 -0.38
CA ILE A 71 14.55 -7.27 0.34
C ILE A 71 15.61 -8.19 -0.28
N ASP A 72 15.28 -9.45 -0.50
CA ASP A 72 16.23 -10.42 -1.07
C ASP A 72 16.62 -10.03 -2.49
N ALA A 73 15.65 -9.68 -3.34
CA ALA A 73 15.91 -9.22 -4.70
C ALA A 73 16.73 -7.93 -4.72
N TYR A 74 16.38 -6.95 -3.90
CA TYR A 74 17.05 -5.65 -3.83
C TYR A 74 18.49 -5.77 -3.32
N THR A 75 18.71 -6.54 -2.26
CA THR A 75 20.05 -6.74 -1.70
C THR A 75 20.97 -7.50 -2.65
N THR A 76 20.45 -8.48 -3.39
CA THR A 76 21.18 -9.21 -4.44
C THR A 76 21.52 -8.30 -5.62
N LEU A 77 20.55 -7.50 -6.08
CA LEU A 77 20.74 -6.54 -7.16
C LEU A 77 21.79 -5.48 -6.77
N SER A 78 21.67 -4.93 -5.57
CA SER A 78 22.59 -3.92 -5.03
C SER A 78 24.04 -4.43 -4.97
N ASP A 79 24.26 -5.67 -4.51
CA ASP A 79 25.61 -6.24 -4.49
C ASP A 79 26.21 -6.35 -5.90
N ARG A 80 25.45 -6.90 -6.85
CA ARG A 80 25.94 -7.06 -8.24
C ARG A 80 26.27 -5.74 -8.90
N VAL A 81 25.42 -4.73 -8.70
CA VAL A 81 25.54 -3.41 -9.35
C VAL A 81 26.67 -2.58 -8.74
N PHE A 82 26.87 -2.63 -7.42
CA PHE A 82 27.86 -1.79 -6.75
C PHE A 82 29.23 -2.46 -6.52
N GLU A 83 29.37 -3.77 -6.73
CA GLU A 83 30.67 -4.46 -6.66
C GLU A 83 31.60 -4.19 -7.85
N LYS A 84 31.06 -4.10 -9.08
CA LYS A 84 31.86 -3.88 -10.30
C LYS A 84 31.99 -2.39 -10.63
N LYS A 85 33.14 -1.82 -10.28
CA LYS A 85 33.50 -0.45 -10.73
C LYS A 85 34.03 -0.52 -12.16
N SER A 86 33.45 0.25 -13.07
CA SER A 86 34.05 0.46 -14.39
C SER A 86 35.26 1.38 -14.23
N HIS A 87 36.33 1.16 -15.01
CA HIS A 87 37.44 2.10 -15.07
C HIS A 87 36.93 3.42 -15.65
N ARG A 88 36.98 4.51 -14.87
CA ARG A 88 36.58 5.85 -15.35
C ARG A 88 37.58 6.29 -16.43
N VAL A 89 37.17 6.22 -17.70
CA VAL A 89 37.91 6.80 -18.82
C VAL A 89 37.20 8.07 -19.25
N THR A 90 37.95 9.16 -19.39
CA THR A 90 37.41 10.39 -19.99
C THR A 90 37.57 10.28 -21.50
N ILE A 91 36.48 10.05 -22.23
CA ILE A 91 36.49 10.01 -23.69
C ILE A 91 35.88 11.33 -24.18
N ARG A 92 36.67 12.15 -24.88
CA ARG A 92 36.22 13.41 -25.52
C ARG A 92 35.47 14.36 -24.58
N GLY A 93 35.95 14.54 -23.35
CA GLY A 93 35.37 15.48 -22.37
C GLY A 93 34.04 15.04 -21.74
N LYS A 94 33.50 13.86 -22.08
CA LYS A 94 32.37 13.24 -21.38
C LYS A 94 32.89 12.24 -20.35
N LEU A 95 32.53 12.47 -19.09
CA LEU A 95 32.79 11.52 -18.02
C LEU A 95 31.85 10.32 -18.14
N GLN A 96 32.42 9.14 -18.31
CA GLN A 96 31.69 7.88 -18.26
C GLN A 96 31.21 7.58 -16.83
N GLY A 97 30.02 6.99 -16.70
CA GLY A 97 29.48 6.51 -15.43
C GLY A 97 30.44 5.59 -14.67
N ARG A 98 30.41 5.68 -13.33
CA ARG A 98 31.25 4.87 -12.42
C ARG A 98 30.89 3.38 -12.43
N PHE A 99 29.66 3.04 -12.79
CA PHE A 99 29.11 1.69 -12.76
C PHE A 99 28.57 1.29 -14.14
N ASP A 100 28.55 -0.02 -14.38
CA ASP A 100 28.10 -0.59 -15.65
C ASP A 100 26.56 -0.62 -15.72
N GLY A 101 25.98 0.21 -16.58
CA GLY A 101 24.54 0.22 -16.84
C GLY A 101 24.01 -1.12 -17.37
N ALA A 102 24.84 -1.90 -18.06
CA ALA A 102 24.47 -3.23 -18.54
C ALA A 102 24.40 -4.26 -17.40
N GLU A 103 25.15 -4.08 -16.31
CA GLU A 103 25.01 -4.91 -15.11
C GLU A 103 23.69 -4.64 -14.39
N LEU A 104 23.29 -3.37 -14.27
CA LEU A 104 21.97 -3.00 -13.76
C LEU A 104 20.84 -3.56 -14.62
N GLU A 105 20.94 -3.44 -15.95
CA GLU A 105 19.99 -4.05 -16.88
C GLU A 105 19.87 -5.57 -16.66
N ARG A 106 21.00 -6.30 -16.68
CA ARG A 106 21.02 -7.77 -16.49
C ARG A 106 20.45 -8.17 -15.14
N ALA A 107 20.78 -7.43 -14.07
CA ALA A 107 20.26 -7.70 -12.74
C ALA A 107 18.74 -7.51 -12.68
N VAL A 108 18.21 -6.43 -13.26
CA VAL A 108 16.76 -6.20 -13.30
C VAL A 108 16.05 -7.24 -14.18
N LYS A 109 16.59 -7.56 -15.37
CA LYS A 109 16.04 -8.62 -16.23
C LYS A 109 15.97 -9.97 -15.51
N THR A 110 16.98 -10.31 -14.72
CA THR A 110 16.96 -11.52 -13.88
C THR A 110 15.79 -11.50 -12.89
N VAL A 111 15.54 -10.36 -12.22
CA VAL A 111 14.42 -10.22 -11.29
C VAL A 111 13.07 -10.34 -12.01
N VAL A 112 12.94 -9.79 -13.22
CA VAL A 112 11.72 -9.87 -14.06
C VAL A 112 11.46 -11.32 -14.50
N VAL A 113 12.48 -12.02 -14.99
CA VAL A 113 12.38 -13.43 -15.42
C VAL A 113 12.03 -14.35 -14.25
N ASN A 114 12.62 -14.13 -13.08
CA ASN A 114 12.29 -14.88 -11.85
C ASN A 114 10.83 -14.69 -11.39
N ARG A 115 10.13 -13.69 -11.94
CA ARG A 115 8.69 -13.46 -11.73
C ARG A 115 7.81 -14.05 -12.83
N GLY A 116 8.38 -14.82 -13.75
CA GLY A 116 7.65 -15.50 -14.83
C GLY A 116 7.28 -14.58 -15.99
N LEU A 117 7.92 -13.41 -16.11
CA LEU A 117 7.73 -12.48 -17.21
C LEU A 117 8.89 -12.58 -18.21
N GLY A 118 8.65 -12.17 -19.47
CA GLY A 118 9.73 -12.01 -20.45
C GLY A 118 10.71 -10.91 -20.03
N GLU A 119 11.97 -11.01 -20.43
CA GLU A 119 13.02 -10.06 -20.03
C GLU A 119 12.72 -8.61 -20.43
N ASP A 120 12.03 -8.42 -21.55
CA ASP A 120 11.58 -7.12 -22.07
C ASP A 120 10.09 -6.87 -21.81
N ALA A 121 9.53 -7.46 -20.75
CA ALA A 121 8.15 -7.20 -20.36
C ALA A 121 7.91 -5.69 -20.14
N LEU A 122 6.80 -5.20 -20.69
CA LEU A 122 6.40 -3.80 -20.56
C LEU A 122 6.10 -3.43 -19.11
N LEU A 123 6.44 -2.18 -18.75
CA LEU A 123 6.01 -1.59 -17.49
C LEU A 123 4.49 -1.54 -17.42
N LYS A 124 3.85 -1.17 -18.54
CA LYS A 124 2.39 -1.12 -18.72
C LYS A 124 1.71 -2.41 -18.24
N ASP A 125 0.70 -2.25 -17.39
CA ASP A 125 -0.12 -3.32 -16.83
C ASP A 125 -1.51 -2.74 -16.50
N PRO A 126 -2.39 -2.61 -17.51
CA PRO A 126 -3.66 -1.90 -17.35
C PRO A 126 -4.63 -2.63 -16.42
N ASP A 127 -4.46 -3.94 -16.27
CA ASP A 127 -5.30 -4.80 -15.42
C ASP A 127 -4.83 -4.80 -13.96
N SER A 128 -3.68 -4.16 -13.66
CA SER A 128 -3.19 -4.07 -12.28
C SER A 128 -4.09 -3.15 -11.44
N PRO A 129 -4.62 -3.63 -10.29
CA PRO A 129 -5.34 -2.78 -9.36
C PRO A 129 -4.43 -1.78 -8.64
N CYS A 130 -3.11 -2.02 -8.64
CA CYS A 130 -2.11 -1.12 -8.06
C CYS A 130 -1.43 -0.33 -9.18
N LYS A 131 -1.57 1.00 -9.13
CA LYS A 131 -0.90 1.94 -10.03
C LYS A 131 0.54 2.15 -9.57
N VAL A 132 1.49 2.02 -10.47
CA VAL A 132 2.91 2.13 -10.17
C VAL A 132 3.54 3.12 -11.13
N PHE A 133 4.35 4.02 -10.59
CA PHE A 133 5.19 4.87 -11.41
C PHE A 133 6.57 5.06 -10.79
N VAL A 134 7.54 5.42 -11.63
CA VAL A 134 8.86 5.85 -11.21
C VAL A 134 9.16 7.24 -11.74
N CYS A 135 9.88 8.05 -10.97
CA CYS A 135 10.33 9.36 -11.42
C CYS A 135 11.66 9.22 -12.16
N ALA A 136 11.75 9.78 -13.36
CA ALA A 136 12.99 9.98 -14.10
C ALA A 136 13.06 11.46 -14.52
N THR A 137 14.26 11.96 -14.80
CA THR A 137 14.44 13.33 -15.31
C THR A 137 14.75 13.28 -16.79
N SER A 138 13.99 14.01 -17.61
CA SER A 138 14.28 14.16 -19.04
C SER A 138 15.51 15.05 -19.21
N LYS A 139 16.50 14.61 -19.99
CA LYS A 139 17.72 15.40 -20.23
C LYS A 139 17.48 16.56 -21.18
N GLU A 140 16.46 16.45 -22.01
CA GLU A 140 16.09 17.45 -23.01
C GLU A 140 15.40 18.65 -22.36
N THR A 141 14.55 18.42 -21.36
CA THR A 141 13.76 19.48 -20.70
C THR A 141 14.23 19.82 -19.29
N GLY A 142 14.88 18.87 -18.60
CA GLY A 142 15.15 18.96 -17.17
C GLY A 142 13.94 18.64 -16.29
N ASP A 143 12.79 18.34 -16.88
CA ASP A 143 11.55 18.08 -16.16
C ASP A 143 11.49 16.64 -15.62
N THR A 144 10.76 16.47 -14.52
CA THR A 144 10.44 15.15 -13.99
C THR A 144 9.35 14.49 -14.82
N VAL A 145 9.64 13.29 -15.31
CA VAL A 145 8.72 12.42 -16.05
C VAL A 145 8.37 11.20 -15.20
N CYS A 146 7.08 10.94 -15.02
CA CYS A 146 6.59 9.74 -14.37
C CYS A 146 6.40 8.62 -15.40
N LEU A 147 7.28 7.63 -15.40
CA LEU A 147 7.11 6.40 -16.19
C LEU A 147 6.20 5.45 -15.41
N ALA A 148 5.00 5.16 -15.94
CA ALA A 148 3.93 4.50 -15.21
C ALA A 148 3.45 3.19 -15.86
N ASN A 149 2.86 2.29 -15.06
CA ASN A 149 2.20 1.09 -15.57
C ASN A 149 0.75 1.34 -16.06
N TYR A 150 0.24 2.56 -15.90
CA TYR A 150 -1.11 2.96 -16.26
C TYR A 150 -1.10 4.16 -17.20
N ARG A 151 -2.19 4.37 -17.93
CA ARG A 151 -2.39 5.60 -18.70
C ARG A 151 -2.73 6.73 -17.75
N SER A 152 -1.89 7.77 -17.72
CA SER A 152 -2.22 9.02 -17.04
C SER A 152 -3.33 9.73 -17.82
N PRO A 153 -4.37 10.26 -17.15
CA PRO A 153 -5.40 11.07 -17.81
C PRO A 153 -4.87 12.41 -18.35
N ARG A 154 -3.73 12.88 -17.83
CA ARG A 154 -3.17 14.20 -18.12
C ARG A 154 -2.03 14.18 -19.14
N SER A 155 -1.26 13.08 -19.22
CA SER A 155 -0.17 12.98 -20.19
C SER A 155 -0.55 12.14 -21.41
N ASP A 156 -0.30 12.68 -22.60
CA ASP A 156 -0.35 11.92 -23.86
C ASP A 156 0.95 11.13 -24.10
N ASN A 157 1.62 10.73 -23.02
CA ASN A 157 2.87 9.95 -23.07
C ASN A 157 2.59 8.48 -23.47
N SER A 158 1.64 8.27 -24.38
CA SER A 158 1.24 6.98 -24.90
C SER A 158 2.42 6.27 -25.57
N ASP A 159 3.31 7.02 -26.22
CA ASP A 159 4.56 6.50 -26.79
C ASP A 159 5.47 5.89 -25.72
N LEU A 160 5.72 6.60 -24.62
CA LEU A 160 6.52 6.06 -23.51
C LEU A 160 5.79 4.91 -22.80
N LEU A 161 4.47 5.02 -22.58
CA LEU A 161 3.67 3.97 -21.94
C LEU A 161 3.70 2.66 -22.73
N ASN A 162 3.66 2.73 -24.07
CA ASN A 162 3.64 1.55 -24.93
C ASN A 162 5.03 1.00 -25.25
N ALA A 163 6.10 1.75 -25.00
CA ALA A 163 7.48 1.34 -25.31
C ALA A 163 8.32 0.96 -24.08
N THR A 164 8.03 1.53 -22.91
CA THR A 164 8.91 1.38 -21.74
C THR A 164 8.81 -0.03 -21.14
N THR A 165 9.92 -0.77 -21.16
CA THR A 165 10.04 -2.04 -20.44
C THR A 165 10.29 -1.81 -18.94
N ILE A 166 10.05 -2.84 -18.14
CA ILE A 166 10.30 -2.80 -16.69
C ILE A 166 11.77 -2.45 -16.40
N TRP A 167 12.72 -3.07 -17.12
CA TRP A 167 14.14 -2.82 -16.89
C TRP A 167 14.56 -1.42 -17.34
N GLN A 168 13.98 -0.89 -18.41
CA GLN A 168 14.24 0.47 -18.87
C GLN A 168 13.76 1.50 -17.84
N ALA A 169 12.58 1.30 -17.25
CA ALA A 169 12.07 2.16 -16.18
C ALA A 169 12.99 2.13 -14.95
N CYS A 170 13.45 0.95 -14.52
CA CYS A 170 14.43 0.80 -13.44
C CYS A 170 15.76 1.53 -13.75
N ARG A 171 16.26 1.41 -14.99
CA ARG A 171 17.50 2.08 -15.40
C ARG A 171 17.31 3.59 -15.45
N ALA A 172 16.21 4.09 -16.01
CA ALA A 172 15.92 5.53 -16.12
C ALA A 172 15.83 6.18 -14.73
N THR A 173 15.07 5.59 -13.81
CA THR A 173 14.89 6.18 -12.48
C THR A 173 16.17 6.18 -11.65
N SER A 174 17.12 5.27 -11.92
CA SER A 174 18.33 5.04 -11.09
C SER A 174 19.64 5.47 -11.77
N ALA A 175 19.56 6.11 -12.93
CA ALA A 175 20.73 6.52 -13.70
C ALA A 175 21.39 7.78 -13.11
N ALA A 176 21.88 7.69 -11.86
CA ALA A 176 22.37 8.85 -11.13
C ALA A 176 23.57 9.44 -11.86
N THR A 177 23.55 10.77 -12.04
CA THR A 177 24.64 11.48 -12.72
C THR A 177 25.95 11.20 -12.00
N THR A 178 26.99 10.83 -12.76
CA THR A 178 28.31 10.30 -12.31
C THR A 178 28.36 8.80 -11.99
N PHE A 179 27.22 8.14 -11.74
CA PHE A 179 27.18 6.70 -11.48
C PHE A 179 26.85 5.88 -12.72
N PHE A 180 25.87 6.31 -13.51
CA PHE A 180 25.46 5.61 -14.73
C PHE A 180 25.31 6.59 -15.90
N ASP A 181 25.48 6.05 -17.11
CA ASP A 181 25.16 6.80 -18.33
C ASP A 181 23.62 6.86 -18.54
N PRO A 182 23.11 7.93 -19.18
CA PRO A 182 21.69 8.06 -19.51
C PRO A 182 21.14 6.89 -20.34
N ILE A 183 19.82 6.74 -20.33
CA ILE A 183 19.10 5.73 -21.14
C ILE A 183 18.16 6.42 -22.13
N ALA A 184 18.16 5.93 -23.39
CA ALA A 184 17.16 6.28 -24.39
C ALA A 184 15.89 5.42 -24.23
N ILE A 185 14.71 6.02 -24.22
CA ILE A 185 13.42 5.28 -24.19
C ILE A 185 12.47 5.85 -25.24
N GLY A 186 11.64 4.96 -25.81
CA GLY A 186 10.56 5.35 -26.72
C GLY A 186 11.00 5.56 -28.17
N PRO A 187 10.04 5.82 -29.07
CA PRO A 187 10.28 5.93 -30.51
C PRO A 187 11.20 7.11 -30.88
N PHE A 188 11.26 8.14 -30.04
CA PHE A 188 12.07 9.34 -30.26
C PHE A 188 13.43 9.30 -29.54
N ASN A 189 13.78 8.20 -28.86
CA ASN A 189 15.03 8.05 -28.10
C ASN A 189 15.28 9.15 -27.06
N GLU A 190 14.22 9.61 -26.39
CA GLU A 190 14.33 10.61 -25.31
C GLU A 190 15.27 10.10 -24.20
N GLN A 191 16.18 10.95 -23.74
CA GLN A 191 17.22 10.56 -22.79
C GLN A 191 16.76 10.81 -21.36
N PHE A 192 16.85 9.79 -20.53
CA PHE A 192 16.50 9.86 -19.12
C PHE A 192 17.72 9.67 -18.21
N VAL A 193 17.72 10.41 -17.12
CA VAL A 193 18.63 10.27 -15.97
C VAL A 193 17.84 10.14 -14.67
N ASP A 194 18.53 9.86 -13.57
CA ASP A 194 17.88 9.63 -12.27
C ASP A 194 16.89 10.73 -11.90
N GLY A 195 15.72 10.31 -11.41
CA GLY A 195 14.68 11.21 -10.94
C GLY A 195 15.11 12.05 -9.74
N ALA A 196 16.17 11.66 -9.03
CA ALA A 196 16.71 12.38 -7.90
C ALA A 196 17.15 13.80 -8.28
N LEU A 197 17.59 14.04 -9.53
CA LEU A 197 17.98 15.38 -10.00
C LEU A 197 16.86 16.43 -9.94
N GLY A 198 15.59 16.02 -9.86
CA GLY A 198 14.47 16.93 -9.70
C GLY A 198 13.44 16.54 -8.64
N THR A 199 13.31 15.26 -8.29
CA THR A 199 12.28 14.77 -7.36
C THR A 199 12.78 13.54 -6.60
N ASN A 200 13.73 13.73 -5.68
CA ASN A 200 14.26 12.63 -4.87
C ASN A 200 13.24 12.06 -3.86
N ASN A 201 12.36 12.90 -3.30
CA ASN A 201 11.18 12.48 -2.54
C ASN A 201 9.94 12.63 -3.45
N PRO A 202 9.32 11.53 -3.91
CA PRO A 202 8.24 11.58 -4.90
C PRO A 202 6.88 11.94 -4.31
N VAL A 203 6.77 12.44 -3.07
CA VAL A 203 5.47 12.71 -2.42
C VAL A 203 4.56 13.66 -3.22
N TYR A 204 5.11 14.72 -3.81
CA TYR A 204 4.33 15.61 -4.69
C TYR A 204 4.00 14.97 -6.03
N ALA A 205 4.94 14.23 -6.64
CA ALA A 205 4.67 13.48 -7.86
C ALA A 205 3.55 12.46 -7.63
N LEU A 206 3.56 11.75 -6.50
CA LEU A 206 2.54 10.80 -6.08
C LEU A 206 1.18 11.49 -5.89
N TRP A 207 1.16 12.63 -5.19
CA TRP A 207 -0.07 13.41 -5.03
C TRP A 207 -0.63 13.89 -6.37
N ASN A 208 0.22 14.41 -7.26
CA ASN A 208 -0.19 14.91 -8.56
C ASN A 208 -0.70 13.79 -9.47
N GLN A 209 0.00 12.66 -9.54
CA GLN A 209 -0.45 11.48 -10.26
C GLN A 209 -1.78 10.94 -9.71
N ALA A 210 -1.94 10.91 -8.39
CA ALA A 210 -3.20 10.53 -7.76
C ALA A 210 -4.33 11.51 -8.09
N GLN A 211 -4.03 12.81 -8.10
CA GLN A 211 -4.98 13.87 -8.43
C GLN A 211 -5.44 13.79 -9.89
N ASP A 212 -4.52 13.45 -10.81
CA ASP A 212 -4.84 13.26 -12.22
C ASP A 212 -5.74 12.01 -12.42
N VAL A 213 -5.50 10.93 -11.66
CA VAL A 213 -6.26 9.67 -11.77
C VAL A 213 -7.64 9.75 -11.12
N TRP A 214 -7.75 10.30 -9.91
CA TRP A 214 -8.96 10.25 -9.09
C TRP A 214 -9.71 11.58 -9.00
N GLY A 215 -9.15 12.66 -9.54
CA GLY A 215 -9.80 13.97 -9.56
C GLY A 215 -10.21 14.43 -8.16
N ASP A 216 -11.35 15.10 -8.07
CA ASP A 216 -11.86 15.67 -6.81
C ASP A 216 -12.15 14.62 -5.73
N GLN A 217 -12.33 13.35 -6.13
CA GLN A 217 -12.59 12.24 -5.19
C GLN A 217 -11.38 11.92 -4.32
N LEU A 218 -10.16 12.28 -4.75
CA LEU A 218 -8.94 11.97 -4.03
C LEU A 218 -9.01 12.42 -2.56
N ARG A 219 -9.42 13.66 -2.31
CA ARG A 219 -9.43 14.22 -0.94
C ARG A 219 -10.38 13.48 0.00
N GLY A 220 -11.57 13.13 -0.48
CA GLY A 220 -12.59 12.45 0.31
C GLY A 220 -12.32 10.95 0.49
N SER A 221 -11.66 10.33 -0.49
CA SER A 221 -11.39 8.89 -0.51
C SER A 221 -10.02 8.51 0.04
N LEU A 222 -9.05 9.43 0.12
CA LEU A 222 -7.72 9.15 0.67
C LEU A 222 -7.80 8.84 2.16
N LYS A 223 -7.46 7.60 2.52
CA LYS A 223 -7.31 7.16 3.91
C LYS A 223 -5.90 7.36 4.43
N CYS A 224 -4.91 7.11 3.59
CA CYS A 224 -3.52 7.11 4.03
C CYS A 224 -2.56 7.45 2.88
N LEU A 225 -1.64 8.37 3.12
CA LEU A 225 -0.46 8.60 2.31
C LEU A 225 0.78 8.33 3.18
N VAL A 226 1.54 7.31 2.80
CA VAL A 226 2.79 6.94 3.46
C VAL A 226 3.97 7.37 2.61
N SER A 227 4.89 8.15 3.17
CA SER A 227 6.16 8.51 2.54
C SER A 227 7.31 7.90 3.37
N ILE A 228 8.17 7.12 2.73
CA ILE A 228 9.29 6.44 3.39
C ILE A 228 10.62 6.92 2.80
N GLY A 229 11.45 7.50 3.67
CA GLY A 229 12.79 7.96 3.35
C GLY A 229 13.86 6.88 3.45
N THR A 230 15.08 7.22 3.03
CA THR A 230 16.27 6.36 3.08
C THR A 230 17.30 6.79 4.13
N GLY A 231 16.87 7.56 5.15
CA GLY A 231 17.73 8.12 6.19
C GLY A 231 18.29 9.51 5.89
N LEU A 232 18.58 10.26 6.94
CA LEU A 232 19.23 11.58 6.86
C LEU A 232 20.76 11.45 6.78
N PRO A 233 21.45 12.25 5.95
CA PRO A 233 22.91 12.36 5.94
C PRO A 233 23.41 13.23 7.12
N ALA A 234 24.71 13.19 7.41
CA ALA A 234 25.31 14.06 8.43
C ALA A 234 25.15 15.54 8.05
N LEU A 235 24.65 16.36 8.97
CA LEU A 235 24.71 17.82 8.88
C LEU A 235 26.15 18.28 9.16
N ARG A 236 27.01 18.32 8.14
CA ARG A 236 28.36 18.91 8.24
C ARG A 236 28.39 20.34 7.66
N PRO A 237 29.02 21.31 8.33
CA PRO A 237 29.29 22.64 7.76
C PRO A 237 30.07 22.49 6.45
N VAL A 238 29.75 23.30 5.44
CA VAL A 238 30.50 23.30 4.18
C VAL A 238 31.93 23.76 4.48
N ARG A 239 32.90 22.88 4.28
CA ARG A 239 34.32 23.25 4.17
C ARG A 239 34.67 23.17 2.69
N ASP A 240 35.28 24.23 2.18
CA ASP A 240 35.82 24.30 0.83
C ASP A 240 37.06 23.41 0.74
N ASP A 241 36.88 22.09 0.70
CA ASP A 241 37.75 21.21 -0.06
C ASP A 241 37.13 19.79 -0.18
N VAL A 242 37.25 19.22 -1.38
CA VAL A 242 36.95 17.82 -1.77
C VAL A 242 35.53 17.45 -2.30
N LEU A 243 35.44 17.39 -3.65
CA LEU A 243 34.68 16.52 -4.58
C LEU A 243 33.12 16.52 -4.64
N GLY A 244 32.59 16.90 -5.81
CA GLY A 244 31.17 17.12 -6.13
C GLY A 244 30.16 15.95 -6.03
N ILE A 245 30.60 14.70 -5.80
CA ILE A 245 29.68 13.60 -5.49
C ILE A 245 29.06 13.82 -4.10
N TRP A 246 29.88 14.20 -3.10
CA TRP A 246 29.39 14.44 -1.74
C TRP A 246 28.43 15.64 -1.66
N ALA A 247 28.68 16.69 -2.43
CA ALA A 247 27.79 17.85 -2.52
C ALA A 247 26.42 17.47 -3.09
N THR A 248 26.40 16.77 -4.23
CA THR A 248 25.15 16.29 -4.86
C THR A 248 24.35 15.39 -3.92
N LEU A 249 25.00 14.48 -3.20
CA LEU A 249 24.34 13.59 -2.23
C LEU A 249 23.76 14.33 -1.01
N LYS A 250 24.47 15.36 -0.54
CA LYS A 250 24.00 16.23 0.54
C LYS A 250 22.79 17.05 0.10
N ASP A 251 22.82 17.60 -1.11
CA ASP A 251 21.73 18.39 -1.66
C ASP A 251 20.48 17.53 -1.84
N LEU A 252 20.61 16.35 -2.45
CA LEU A 252 19.50 15.41 -2.66
C LEU A 252 18.84 14.92 -1.38
N ALA A 253 19.60 14.70 -0.31
CA ALA A 253 19.05 14.16 0.94
C ALA A 253 18.63 15.24 1.94
N THR A 254 19.14 16.48 1.81
CA THR A 254 18.53 17.63 2.49
C THR A 254 17.25 18.09 1.78
N GLU A 255 17.16 17.87 0.47
CA GLU A 255 15.95 18.11 -0.31
C GLU A 255 14.80 17.15 0.06
N THR A 256 15.04 15.86 0.29
CA THR A 256 13.96 14.91 0.60
C THR A 256 13.15 15.28 1.83
N GLU A 257 13.82 15.69 2.91
CA GLU A 257 13.16 16.07 4.16
C GLU A 257 12.54 17.47 4.07
N LYS A 258 13.18 18.41 3.37
CA LYS A 258 12.57 19.71 3.06
C LYS A 258 11.28 19.54 2.26
N THR A 259 11.29 18.68 1.24
CA THR A 259 10.12 18.36 0.43
C THR A 259 9.02 17.68 1.26
N ALA A 260 9.38 16.76 2.17
CA ALA A 260 8.41 16.16 3.09
C ALA A 260 7.78 17.20 4.03
N GLN A 261 8.58 18.12 4.57
CA GLN A 261 8.11 19.20 5.43
C GLN A 261 7.24 20.22 4.68
N GLN A 262 7.60 20.55 3.44
CA GLN A 262 6.79 21.42 2.60
C GLN A 262 5.46 20.75 2.27
N PHE A 263 5.46 19.46 1.91
CA PHE A 263 4.23 18.70 1.66
C PHE A 263 3.31 18.68 2.87
N HIS A 264 3.90 18.44 4.05
CA HIS A 264 3.18 18.47 5.32
C HIS A 264 2.53 19.84 5.58
N ARG A 265 3.22 20.96 5.27
CA ARG A 265 2.63 22.31 5.39
C ARG A 265 1.52 22.55 4.37
N ASP A 266 1.75 22.21 3.11
CA ASP A 266 0.80 22.46 2.01
C ASP A 266 -0.46 21.58 2.11
N LYS A 267 -0.36 20.45 2.81
CA LYS A 267 -1.43 19.46 3.02
C LYS A 267 -1.64 19.19 4.51
N SER A 268 -1.58 20.23 5.35
CA SER A 268 -1.71 20.11 6.81
C SER A 268 -2.95 19.33 7.26
N HIS A 269 -4.08 19.51 6.57
CA HIS A 269 -5.31 18.76 6.81
C HIS A 269 -5.13 17.22 6.79
N LEU A 270 -4.21 16.68 5.97
CA LEU A 270 -3.92 15.25 5.97
C LEU A 270 -3.20 14.83 7.24
N ASP A 271 -2.37 15.69 7.83
CA ASP A 271 -1.69 15.38 9.08
C ASP A 271 -2.62 15.58 10.28
N ASP A 272 -3.39 16.68 10.30
CA ASP A 272 -4.38 16.99 11.32
C ASP A 272 -5.42 15.86 11.49
N GLU A 273 -5.77 15.21 10.38
CA GLU A 273 -6.69 14.06 10.34
C GLU A 273 -5.98 12.70 10.47
N GLY A 274 -4.66 12.69 10.66
CA GLY A 274 -3.87 11.46 10.83
C GLY A 274 -3.80 10.58 9.57
N ARG A 275 -3.86 11.17 8.38
CA ARG A 275 -3.85 10.50 7.07
C ARG A 275 -2.52 10.59 6.34
N TYR A 276 -1.55 11.39 6.80
CA TYR A 276 -0.20 11.46 6.25
C TYR A 276 0.83 10.92 7.24
N TYR A 277 1.76 10.09 6.75
CA TYR A 277 2.83 9.51 7.56
C TYR A 277 4.16 9.58 6.84
N ARG A 278 5.14 10.26 7.46
CA ARG A 278 6.54 10.26 7.04
C ARG A 278 7.36 9.39 7.97
N PHE A 279 8.00 8.36 7.43
CA PHE A 279 8.96 7.53 8.13
C PHE A 279 10.34 7.73 7.52
N ASN A 280 11.32 8.15 8.32
CA ASN A 280 12.67 8.40 7.87
C ASN A 280 13.63 8.24 9.05
N VAL A 281 14.68 7.43 8.90
CA VAL A 281 15.65 7.21 9.99
C VAL A 281 16.39 8.52 10.26
N ASP A 282 16.27 8.99 11.50
CA ASP A 282 16.81 10.27 11.94
C ASP A 282 18.31 10.23 12.23
N ARG A 283 18.82 9.08 12.68
CA ARG A 283 20.21 8.86 13.08
C ARG A 283 20.74 7.46 12.77
N GLY A 284 22.03 7.35 12.53
CA GLY A 284 22.77 6.11 12.27
C GLY A 284 23.01 5.76 10.79
N LEU A 285 22.52 6.56 9.84
CA LEU A 285 22.71 6.36 8.40
C LEU A 285 23.50 7.50 7.73
N GLU A 286 24.02 8.43 8.54
CA GLU A 286 24.55 9.71 8.10
C GLU A 286 25.82 9.61 7.24
N GLU A 287 26.64 8.59 7.54
CA GLU A 287 27.97 8.36 6.97
C GLU A 287 27.97 7.20 5.97
N ILE A 288 26.78 6.70 5.59
CA ILE A 288 26.64 5.59 4.64
C ILE A 288 26.46 6.16 3.25
N GLY A 289 27.46 5.96 2.40
CA GLY A 289 27.44 6.33 0.99
C GLY A 289 26.41 5.51 0.19
N LEU A 290 25.97 6.06 -0.95
CA LEU A 290 24.92 5.46 -1.77
C LEU A 290 25.30 4.12 -2.40
N GLU A 291 26.59 3.84 -2.53
CA GLU A 291 27.14 2.62 -3.15
C GLU A 291 27.67 1.60 -2.12
N GLU A 292 27.62 1.89 -0.82
CA GLU A 292 28.28 1.09 0.21
C GLU A 292 27.47 -0.18 0.58
N SER A 293 27.29 -1.08 -0.37
CA SER A 293 26.50 -2.32 -0.21
C SER A 293 27.00 -3.23 0.93
N LYS A 294 28.26 -3.07 1.35
CA LYS A 294 28.84 -3.80 2.48
C LYS A 294 28.34 -3.32 3.86
N LYS A 295 27.74 -2.13 3.96
CA LYS A 295 27.22 -1.55 5.22
C LYS A 295 25.78 -1.98 5.55
N LYS A 296 25.28 -3.08 4.96
CA LYS A 296 23.92 -3.63 5.24
C LYS A 296 23.65 -3.84 6.72
N THR A 297 24.66 -4.30 7.48
CA THR A 297 24.55 -4.53 8.93
C THR A 297 24.30 -3.25 9.70
N GLU A 298 25.02 -2.17 9.38
CA GLU A 298 24.86 -0.84 9.95
C GLU A 298 23.47 -0.27 9.61
N ILE A 299 23.06 -0.37 8.34
CA ILE A 299 21.73 0.07 7.89
C ILE A 299 20.64 -0.66 8.68
N ALA A 300 20.76 -1.98 8.83
CA ALA A 300 19.79 -2.78 9.55
C ALA A 300 19.74 -2.45 11.04
N ALA A 301 20.89 -2.22 11.67
CA ALA A 301 20.97 -1.85 13.09
C ALA A 301 20.33 -0.49 13.37
N ALA A 302 20.69 0.54 12.59
CA ALA A 302 20.13 1.88 12.72
C ALA A 302 18.62 1.89 12.47
N THR A 303 18.16 1.20 11.41
CA THR A 303 16.74 1.12 11.08
C THR A 303 15.95 0.38 12.15
N ARG A 304 16.49 -0.72 12.70
CA ARG A 304 15.84 -1.46 13.79
C ARG A 304 15.63 -0.58 15.02
N ARG A 305 16.67 0.14 15.44
CA ARG A 305 16.59 1.10 16.55
C ARG A 305 15.53 2.18 16.29
N TYR A 306 15.44 2.70 15.07
CA TYR A 306 14.44 3.69 14.69
C TYR A 306 13.01 3.15 14.83
N VAL A 307 12.70 1.99 14.25
CA VAL A 307 11.34 1.41 14.27
C VAL A 307 10.91 0.90 15.65
N GLU A 308 11.87 0.57 16.52
CA GLU A 308 11.63 0.15 17.90
C GLU A 308 11.44 1.34 18.86
N SER A 309 11.72 2.57 18.42
CA SER A 309 11.48 3.74 19.24
C SER A 309 9.99 3.92 19.53
N GLN A 310 9.65 4.33 20.75
CA GLN A 310 8.25 4.41 21.19
C GLN A 310 7.42 5.38 20.34
N ALA A 311 8.04 6.47 19.86
CA ALA A 311 7.37 7.44 18.99
C ALA A 311 7.01 6.82 17.64
N VAL A 312 7.97 6.17 16.97
CA VAL A 312 7.77 5.52 15.67
C VAL A 312 6.83 4.34 15.80
N PHE A 313 6.92 3.54 16.87
CA PHE A 313 5.99 2.44 17.11
C PHE A 313 4.53 2.91 17.20
N LYS A 314 4.26 3.99 17.93
CA LYS A 314 2.91 4.59 18.00
C LYS A 314 2.43 5.07 16.64
N GLN A 315 3.30 5.78 15.90
CA GLN A 315 2.99 6.28 14.56
C GLN A 315 2.74 5.12 13.58
N MET A 316 3.53 4.05 13.61
CA MET A 316 3.35 2.85 12.80
C MET A 316 2.03 2.15 13.13
N LYS A 317 1.64 2.07 14.40
CA LYS A 317 0.36 1.47 14.79
C LYS A 317 -0.83 2.28 14.27
N ALA A 318 -0.77 3.61 14.37
CA ALA A 318 -1.79 4.50 13.79
C ALA A 318 -1.87 4.33 12.26
N CYS A 319 -0.72 4.36 11.59
CA CYS A 319 -0.63 4.15 10.15
C CYS A 319 -1.16 2.77 9.73
N ALA A 320 -0.79 1.71 10.45
CA ALA A 320 -1.25 0.36 10.18
C ALA A 320 -2.77 0.24 10.35
N ASN A 321 -3.36 0.90 11.35
CA ASN A 321 -4.81 0.95 11.51
C ASN A 321 -5.50 1.66 10.33
N ASN A 322 -4.92 2.75 9.82
CA ASN A 322 -5.47 3.44 8.63
C ASN A 322 -5.25 2.65 7.33
N ILE A 323 -4.20 1.84 7.25
CA ILE A 323 -3.97 0.91 6.14
C ILE A 323 -4.92 -0.30 6.24
N ALA A 324 -5.09 -0.86 7.43
CA ALA A 324 -5.91 -2.04 7.73
C ALA A 324 -7.40 -1.73 7.75
N GLY A 325 -7.78 -0.49 8.10
CA GLY A 325 -9.13 0.02 8.14
C GLY A 325 -9.79 -0.16 6.78
N ARG A 326 -10.61 -1.20 6.69
CA ARG A 326 -11.52 -1.48 5.57
C ARG A 326 -12.91 -1.10 6.00
N GLU A 327 -13.11 0.15 6.44
CA GLU A 327 -14.46 0.55 6.79
C GLU A 327 -15.34 0.50 5.53
N TYR A 328 -16.48 -0.18 5.63
CA TYR A 328 -17.45 -0.22 4.57
C TYR A 328 -18.21 1.11 4.51
N TYR A 329 -18.13 1.80 3.37
CA TYR A 329 -18.86 3.04 3.07
C TYR A 329 -19.86 2.90 1.92
N GLY A 330 -20.21 1.66 1.55
CA GLY A 330 -21.16 1.40 0.47
C GLY A 330 -22.62 1.61 0.89
N PRO A 331 -23.55 1.50 -0.07
CA PRO A 331 -24.96 1.80 0.17
C PRO A 331 -25.63 0.81 1.12
N TYR A 332 -25.10 -0.40 1.31
CA TYR A 332 -25.73 -1.46 2.11
C TYR A 332 -25.45 -1.34 3.62
N ARG A 333 -24.97 -0.19 4.10
CA ARG A 333 -24.53 0.00 5.48
C ARG A 333 -25.71 0.00 6.46
N THR A 334 -25.73 -0.91 7.43
CA THR A 334 -26.73 -0.92 8.50
C THR A 334 -26.16 -0.48 9.85
N SER A 335 -27.00 0.05 10.73
CA SER A 335 -26.59 0.35 12.11
C SER A 335 -26.28 -0.95 12.85
N PHE A 336 -25.10 -1.03 13.46
CA PHE A 336 -24.70 -2.17 14.30
C PHE A 336 -25.49 -2.18 15.60
N SER A 337 -26.01 -3.35 15.98
CA SER A 337 -26.70 -3.55 17.25
C SER A 337 -26.46 -4.97 17.75
N LEU A 338 -26.20 -5.10 19.06
CA LEU A 338 -26.19 -6.35 19.80
C LEU A 338 -27.39 -6.45 20.75
N GLN A 339 -28.43 -5.66 20.51
CA GLN A 339 -29.65 -5.71 21.31
C GLN A 339 -30.25 -7.12 21.25
N GLY A 340 -30.56 -7.70 22.42
CA GLY A 340 -31.08 -9.07 22.54
C GLY A 340 -30.02 -10.17 22.55
N VAL A 341 -28.73 -9.85 22.31
CA VAL A 341 -27.63 -10.82 22.43
C VAL A 341 -27.21 -10.96 23.89
N PRO A 342 -27.05 -12.18 24.45
CA PRO A 342 -26.66 -12.38 25.84
C PRO A 342 -25.17 -12.08 26.05
N VAL A 343 -24.77 -10.82 25.92
CA VAL A 343 -23.37 -10.37 26.08
C VAL A 343 -23.01 -10.16 27.55
N SER A 344 -21.81 -10.58 27.93
CA SER A 344 -21.25 -10.36 29.28
C SER A 344 -20.25 -9.21 29.26
N ASN A 345 -20.24 -8.41 30.32
CA ASN A 345 -19.24 -7.35 30.51
C ASN A 345 -17.85 -7.91 30.88
N HIS A 346 -17.75 -9.19 31.21
CA HIS A 346 -16.51 -9.85 31.63
C HIS A 346 -16.06 -10.91 30.61
N PHE A 347 -15.76 -10.48 29.39
CA PHE A 347 -15.25 -11.36 28.35
C PHE A 347 -13.73 -11.56 28.47
N VAL A 348 -13.29 -12.81 28.55
CA VAL A 348 -11.88 -13.17 28.46
C VAL A 348 -11.56 -13.46 26.99
N ALA A 349 -10.67 -12.65 26.41
CA ALA A 349 -10.28 -12.80 25.01
C ALA A 349 -9.66 -14.19 24.75
N ARG A 350 -9.98 -14.76 23.58
CA ARG A 350 -9.42 -16.04 23.10
C ARG A 350 -8.61 -15.78 21.84
N PRO A 351 -7.32 -15.40 21.94
CA PRO A 351 -6.55 -14.89 20.80
C PRO A 351 -6.50 -15.86 19.62
N LEU A 352 -6.25 -17.15 19.87
CA LEU A 352 -6.17 -18.16 18.81
C LEU A 352 -7.50 -18.32 18.04
N ALA A 353 -8.61 -18.48 18.76
CA ALA A 353 -9.93 -18.61 18.14
C ALA A 353 -10.38 -17.32 17.43
N THR A 354 -9.98 -16.16 17.96
CA THR A 354 -10.24 -14.85 17.33
C THR A 354 -9.47 -14.74 16.01
N ALA A 355 -8.19 -15.13 15.99
CA ALA A 355 -7.38 -15.13 14.79
C ALA A 355 -7.94 -16.08 13.71
N GLU A 356 -8.47 -17.24 14.09
CA GLU A 356 -9.15 -18.16 13.15
C GLU A 356 -10.42 -17.56 12.54
N LEU A 357 -11.25 -16.89 13.36
CA LEU A 357 -12.42 -16.13 12.90
C LEU A 357 -12.01 -15.03 11.92
N GLU A 358 -11.02 -14.21 12.28
CA GLU A 358 -10.51 -13.12 11.44
C GLU A 358 -9.96 -13.64 10.11
N LYS A 359 -9.15 -14.70 10.16
CA LYS A 359 -8.58 -15.35 8.98
C LYS A 359 -9.65 -15.85 8.01
N CYS A 360 -10.76 -16.36 8.52
CA CYS A 360 -11.87 -16.88 7.71
C CYS A 360 -12.77 -15.75 7.20
N LEU A 361 -13.30 -14.92 8.11
CA LEU A 361 -14.45 -14.07 7.84
C LEU A 361 -14.09 -12.66 7.35
N LEU A 362 -12.90 -12.13 7.66
CA LEU A 362 -12.55 -10.79 7.17
C LEU A 362 -12.40 -10.78 5.64
N PRO A 363 -12.96 -9.76 4.96
CA PRO A 363 -12.81 -9.61 3.51
C PRO A 363 -11.33 -9.67 3.11
N ARG A 364 -11.01 -10.34 2.00
CA ARG A 364 -9.63 -10.39 1.46
C ARG A 364 -9.70 -9.92 0.00
N ARG A 365 -8.88 -8.94 -0.40
CA ARG A 365 -8.84 -8.36 -1.77
C ARG A 365 -8.70 -9.40 -2.90
N ARG A 366 -8.39 -10.67 -2.62
CA ARG A 366 -8.14 -11.72 -3.63
C ARG A 366 -9.17 -12.84 -3.71
N ALA A 367 -10.28 -12.80 -2.98
CA ALA A 367 -11.33 -13.78 -3.22
C ALA A 367 -12.18 -13.33 -4.41
N ARG A 368 -11.70 -13.56 -5.64
CA ARG A 368 -12.53 -13.79 -6.84
C ARG A 368 -13.39 -15.08 -6.69
N LYS A 369 -13.74 -15.45 -5.46
CA LYS A 369 -14.62 -16.56 -5.15
C LYS A 369 -15.98 -15.96 -4.82
N THR A 370 -16.94 -16.20 -5.70
CA THR A 370 -18.39 -16.01 -5.51
C THR A 370 -18.98 -16.87 -4.37
N GLN A 371 -18.15 -17.39 -3.46
CA GLN A 371 -18.56 -18.33 -2.42
C GLN A 371 -18.63 -17.64 -1.06
N ARG A 372 -19.80 -17.79 -0.41
CA ARG A 372 -20.04 -17.43 0.99
C ARG A 372 -19.01 -18.13 1.87
N ARG A 373 -18.41 -17.38 2.80
CA ARG A 373 -17.49 -17.93 3.81
C ARG A 373 -18.28 -18.28 5.06
N ILE A 374 -17.98 -19.45 5.62
CA ILE A 374 -18.68 -19.99 6.78
C ILE A 374 -17.64 -20.40 7.82
N PHE A 375 -17.85 -20.00 9.06
CA PHE A 375 -17.06 -20.43 10.20
C PHE A 375 -17.98 -21.02 11.26
N VAL A 376 -17.69 -22.23 11.73
CA VAL A 376 -18.50 -22.93 12.74
C VAL A 376 -17.81 -22.82 14.09
N LEU A 377 -18.41 -22.09 15.03
CA LEU A 377 -17.97 -22.06 16.42
C LEU A 377 -18.58 -23.24 17.17
N TYR A 378 -17.74 -24.18 17.62
CA TYR A 378 -18.16 -25.38 18.36
C TYR A 378 -17.44 -25.53 19.69
N GLY A 379 -17.98 -26.38 20.57
CA GLY A 379 -17.46 -26.64 21.92
C GLY A 379 -18.57 -26.76 22.96
N LEU A 380 -18.19 -27.15 24.19
CA LEU A 380 -19.12 -27.36 25.30
C LEU A 380 -20.01 -26.14 25.59
N GLY A 381 -21.18 -26.38 26.19
CA GLY A 381 -22.05 -25.32 26.69
C GLY A 381 -21.30 -24.42 27.70
N GLY A 382 -21.54 -23.11 27.65
CA GLY A 382 -20.90 -22.17 28.58
C GLY A 382 -19.45 -21.78 28.27
N ILE A 383 -18.78 -22.38 27.28
CA ILE A 383 -17.37 -22.08 26.93
C ILE A 383 -17.14 -20.68 26.30
N GLY A 384 -18.18 -19.85 26.21
CA GLY A 384 -18.09 -18.47 25.70
C GLY A 384 -18.15 -18.31 24.18
N LYS A 385 -18.77 -19.25 23.43
CA LYS A 385 -18.92 -19.15 21.96
C LYS A 385 -19.65 -17.87 21.53
N THR A 386 -20.83 -17.63 22.12
CA THR A 386 -21.64 -16.44 21.89
C THR A 386 -20.87 -15.16 22.21
N GLN A 387 -20.07 -15.15 23.28
CA GLN A 387 -19.25 -13.99 23.65
C GLN A 387 -18.13 -13.73 22.64
N LEU A 388 -17.47 -14.78 22.16
CA LEU A 388 -16.43 -14.68 21.14
C LEU A 388 -17.00 -14.14 19.81
N ALA A 389 -18.16 -14.64 19.38
CA ALA A 389 -18.84 -14.13 18.19
C ALA A 389 -19.28 -12.67 18.35
N ALA A 390 -19.84 -12.29 19.51
CA ALA A 390 -20.26 -10.92 19.77
C ALA A 390 -19.08 -9.95 19.88
N ASP A 391 -17.97 -10.36 20.49
CA ASP A 391 -16.73 -9.57 20.53
C ASP A 391 -16.12 -9.40 19.13
N PHE A 392 -16.05 -10.46 18.32
CA PHE A 392 -15.64 -10.38 16.93
C PHE A 392 -16.50 -9.39 16.14
N ALA A 393 -17.83 -9.53 16.23
CA ALA A 393 -18.78 -8.65 15.57
C ALA A 393 -18.58 -7.19 15.99
N ARG A 394 -18.45 -6.93 17.30
CA ARG A 394 -18.25 -5.58 17.84
C ARG A 394 -16.95 -4.94 17.34
N ARG A 395 -15.84 -5.69 17.30
CA ARG A 395 -14.54 -5.19 16.86
C ARG A 395 -14.49 -4.90 15.37
N HIS A 396 -15.15 -5.74 14.57
CA HIS A 396 -15.02 -5.73 13.12
C HIS A 396 -16.26 -5.23 12.39
N GLN A 397 -17.28 -4.74 13.10
CA GLN A 397 -18.55 -4.29 12.50
C GLN A 397 -18.35 -3.26 11.39
N ALA A 398 -17.37 -2.38 11.53
CA ALA A 398 -17.08 -1.36 10.54
C ALA A 398 -16.61 -1.95 9.20
N VAL A 399 -16.12 -3.19 9.17
CA VAL A 399 -15.61 -3.87 7.98
C VAL A 399 -16.72 -4.50 7.13
N PHE A 400 -17.89 -4.74 7.71
CA PHE A 400 -19.01 -5.37 7.03
C PHE A 400 -20.05 -4.33 6.60
N SER A 401 -20.79 -4.60 5.52
CA SER A 401 -21.91 -3.77 5.11
C SER A 401 -23.03 -3.83 6.14
N SER A 402 -23.38 -5.03 6.58
CA SER A 402 -24.36 -5.25 7.61
C SER A 402 -23.92 -6.39 8.53
N VAL A 403 -24.31 -6.29 9.81
CA VAL A 403 -24.09 -7.35 10.79
C VAL A 403 -25.43 -7.70 11.41
N PHE A 404 -25.91 -8.92 11.17
CA PHE A 404 -27.16 -9.43 11.72
C PHE A 404 -26.93 -10.63 12.62
N TRP A 405 -27.60 -10.61 13.77
CA TRP A 405 -27.62 -11.69 14.74
C TRP A 405 -28.96 -12.41 14.63
N LEU A 406 -28.92 -13.71 14.35
CA LEU A 406 -30.08 -14.53 14.03
C LEU A 406 -30.25 -15.64 15.07
N ASP A 407 -31.48 -15.81 15.55
CA ASP A 407 -31.84 -16.82 16.54
C ASP A 407 -32.09 -18.16 15.84
N GLY A 408 -31.11 -19.06 15.89
CA GLY A 408 -31.11 -20.36 15.23
C GLY A 408 -31.76 -21.50 16.02
N ARG A 409 -32.36 -21.23 17.19
CA ARG A 409 -32.94 -22.27 18.08
C ARG A 409 -34.10 -23.05 17.47
N SER A 410 -34.86 -22.40 16.59
CA SER A 410 -35.93 -23.02 15.83
C SER A 410 -36.14 -22.28 14.52
N GLU A 411 -36.80 -22.92 13.56
CA GLU A 411 -37.10 -22.30 12.27
C GLU A 411 -37.97 -21.04 12.41
N ASP A 412 -38.95 -21.05 13.32
CA ASP A 412 -39.82 -19.91 13.57
C ASP A 412 -39.05 -18.71 14.17
N ARG A 413 -38.14 -18.96 15.11
CA ARG A 413 -37.29 -17.90 15.69
C ARG A 413 -36.30 -17.35 14.67
N LEU A 414 -35.81 -18.21 13.78
CA LEU A 414 -34.93 -17.79 12.70
C LEU A 414 -35.65 -16.86 11.72
N ARG A 415 -36.87 -17.22 11.31
CA ARG A 415 -37.72 -16.37 10.44
C ARG A 415 -38.05 -15.04 11.11
N GLN A 416 -38.42 -15.05 12.38
CA GLN A 416 -38.71 -13.82 13.14
C GLN A 416 -37.49 -12.90 13.28
N SER A 417 -36.32 -13.46 13.60
CA SER A 417 -35.09 -12.67 13.72
C SER A 417 -34.61 -12.13 12.36
N LEU A 418 -34.74 -12.90 11.27
CA LEU A 418 -34.53 -12.40 9.91
C LEU A 418 -35.47 -11.24 9.57
N ALA A 419 -36.77 -11.39 9.84
CA ALA A 419 -37.74 -10.34 9.56
C ALA A 419 -37.44 -9.04 10.33
N SER A 420 -36.99 -9.15 11.59
CA SER A 420 -36.60 -7.98 12.40
C SER A 420 -35.44 -7.17 11.80
N CYS A 421 -34.64 -7.76 10.90
CA CYS A 421 -33.55 -7.08 10.22
C CYS A 421 -34.06 -6.05 9.20
N ALA A 422 -35.28 -6.19 8.67
CA ALA A 422 -35.84 -5.32 7.63
C ALA A 422 -35.86 -3.84 8.04
N ALA A 423 -36.18 -3.54 9.31
CA ALA A 423 -36.18 -2.19 9.86
C ALA A 423 -34.78 -1.53 9.85
N ARG A 424 -33.71 -2.33 9.89
CA ARG A 424 -32.31 -1.87 9.91
C ARG A 424 -31.68 -1.70 8.53
N ILE A 425 -32.31 -2.22 7.48
CA ILE A 425 -31.86 -2.02 6.10
C ILE A 425 -31.95 -0.50 5.76
N PRO A 426 -31.18 0.06 4.83
CA PRO A 426 -31.35 1.47 4.46
C PRO A 426 -32.65 1.72 3.69
N GLU A 427 -33.20 2.93 3.79
CA GLU A 427 -34.41 3.34 3.06
C GLU A 427 -34.25 3.15 1.54
N GLY A 428 -35.34 2.76 0.89
CA GLY A 428 -35.37 2.51 -0.55
C GLY A 428 -34.69 1.20 -1.01
N GLN A 429 -34.14 0.40 -0.09
CA GLN A 429 -33.51 -0.87 -0.46
C GLN A 429 -34.39 -2.11 -0.25
N VAL A 430 -35.45 -2.00 0.54
CA VAL A 430 -36.54 -2.98 0.67
C VAL A 430 -37.86 -2.22 0.72
N SER A 431 -38.99 -2.90 0.54
CA SER A 431 -40.30 -2.23 0.52
C SER A 431 -40.59 -1.54 1.88
N GLU A 432 -41.17 -0.34 1.85
CA GLU A 432 -41.54 0.38 3.09
C GLU A 432 -42.56 -0.40 3.94
N ARG A 433 -43.38 -1.23 3.29
CA ARG A 433 -44.26 -2.18 3.98
C ARG A 433 -43.44 -3.16 4.81
N SER A 434 -42.37 -3.73 4.26
CA SER A 434 -41.52 -4.69 4.98
C SER A 434 -40.65 -4.04 6.06
N ARG A 435 -40.21 -2.80 5.86
CA ARG A 435 -39.44 -2.05 6.88
C ARG A 435 -40.26 -1.75 8.12
N ASN A 436 -41.52 -1.40 7.93
CA ASN A 436 -42.43 -0.96 8.99
C ASN A 436 -43.48 -2.04 9.33
N ALA A 437 -43.27 -3.28 8.88
CA ALA A 437 -44.25 -4.35 9.04
C ALA A 437 -44.50 -4.65 10.53
N VAL A 438 -45.77 -4.65 10.90
CA VAL A 438 -46.24 -5.35 12.10
C VAL A 438 -46.55 -6.78 11.67
N LEU A 439 -45.87 -7.75 12.28
CA LEU A 439 -45.95 -9.17 11.90
C LEU A 439 -47.25 -9.79 12.45
N ASP A 440 -48.39 -9.39 11.87
CA ASP A 440 -49.72 -9.80 12.32
C ASP A 440 -50.20 -11.11 11.67
N SER A 441 -49.54 -11.56 10.60
CA SER A 441 -49.85 -12.81 9.91
C SER A 441 -48.60 -13.57 9.44
N GLU A 442 -48.73 -14.88 9.26
CA GLU A 442 -47.70 -15.75 8.67
C GLU A 442 -47.36 -15.35 7.23
N GLU A 443 -48.32 -14.79 6.48
CA GLU A 443 -48.09 -14.31 5.11
C GLU A 443 -47.21 -13.05 5.11
N ASP A 444 -47.46 -12.12 6.05
CA ASP A 444 -46.62 -10.93 6.21
C ASP A 444 -45.20 -11.32 6.63
N LEU A 445 -45.05 -12.28 7.57
CA LEU A 445 -43.74 -12.78 7.98
C LEU A 445 -42.95 -13.35 6.79
N LYS A 446 -43.58 -14.19 5.97
CA LYS A 446 -42.94 -14.77 4.79
C LYS A 446 -42.53 -13.70 3.78
N ALA A 447 -43.37 -12.70 3.54
CA ALA A 447 -43.07 -11.61 2.62
C ALA A 447 -41.85 -10.79 3.10
N VAL A 448 -41.80 -10.44 4.39
CA VAL A 448 -40.68 -9.66 4.94
C VAL A 448 -39.38 -10.47 4.91
N VAL A 449 -39.43 -11.76 5.24
CA VAL A 449 -38.26 -12.65 5.14
C VAL A 449 -37.74 -12.74 3.70
N ALA A 450 -38.64 -12.86 2.72
CA ALA A 450 -38.26 -12.88 1.30
C ALA A 450 -37.55 -11.58 0.89
N ASP A 451 -38.10 -10.41 1.24
CA ASP A 451 -37.49 -9.11 0.93
C ASP A 451 -36.06 -8.98 1.52
N VAL A 452 -35.85 -9.44 2.75
CA VAL A 452 -34.52 -9.41 3.40
C VAL A 452 -33.54 -10.36 2.71
N LEU A 453 -33.99 -11.57 2.34
CA LEU A 453 -33.15 -12.53 1.63
C LEU A 453 -32.78 -12.04 0.23
N ASP A 454 -33.72 -11.46 -0.50
CA ASP A 454 -33.49 -10.86 -1.82
C ASP A 454 -32.51 -9.69 -1.73
N TRP A 455 -32.61 -8.87 -0.67
CA TRP A 455 -31.64 -7.81 -0.40
C TRP A 455 -30.23 -8.33 -0.12
N LEU A 456 -30.10 -9.41 0.67
CA LEU A 456 -28.82 -10.08 0.94
C LEU A 456 -28.24 -10.77 -0.30
N ALA A 457 -29.10 -11.21 -1.23
CA ALA A 457 -28.73 -11.92 -2.45
C ALA A 457 -28.31 -10.99 -3.62
N ARG A 458 -28.40 -9.66 -3.44
CA ARG A 458 -28.00 -8.70 -4.48
C ARG A 458 -26.53 -8.90 -4.89
N PRO A 459 -26.20 -8.92 -6.20
CA PRO A 459 -24.85 -9.21 -6.68
C PRO A 459 -23.77 -8.25 -6.16
N ASP A 460 -24.15 -7.01 -5.84
CA ASP A 460 -23.30 -5.94 -5.32
C ASP A 460 -23.35 -5.79 -3.79
N ASN A 461 -24.12 -6.64 -3.09
CA ASN A 461 -24.17 -6.74 -1.64
C ASN A 461 -23.39 -7.96 -1.13
N SER A 462 -22.05 -7.89 -1.16
CA SER A 462 -21.16 -9.04 -0.89
C SER A 462 -20.45 -9.03 0.46
N ASP A 463 -20.56 -7.96 1.24
CA ASP A 463 -19.72 -7.71 2.42
C ASP A 463 -20.49 -7.82 3.76
N TRP A 464 -21.61 -8.52 3.81
CA TRP A 464 -22.41 -8.69 5.03
C TRP A 464 -21.88 -9.82 5.93
N LEU A 465 -22.23 -9.77 7.22
CA LEU A 465 -21.98 -10.80 8.23
C LEU A 465 -23.30 -11.26 8.86
N LEU A 466 -23.59 -12.56 8.76
CA LEU A 466 -24.68 -13.21 9.49
C LEU A 466 -24.11 -14.10 10.58
N ILE A 467 -24.63 -13.95 11.80
CA ILE A 467 -24.26 -14.77 12.96
C ILE A 467 -25.50 -15.56 13.39
N PHE A 468 -25.45 -16.87 13.27
CA PHE A 468 -26.51 -17.77 13.73
C PHE A 468 -26.14 -18.31 15.11
N ASP A 469 -26.95 -18.00 16.12
CA ASP A 469 -26.76 -18.45 17.50
C ASP A 469 -27.87 -19.46 17.87
N ASN A 470 -27.46 -20.67 18.28
CA ASN A 470 -28.34 -21.80 18.59
C ASN A 470 -28.42 -22.04 20.09
#